data_AF-F9MQ26-F1
#
_entry.id   AF-F9MQ26-F1
#
_cell.length_a   1.000
_cell.length_b   1.000
_cell.length_c   1.000
_cell.angle_alpha   90.00
_cell.angle_beta   90.00
_cell.angle_gamma   90.00
#
_symmetry.space_group_name_H-M   'P 1'
#
loop_
_entity.id
_entity.type
_entity.pdbx_description
1 polymer ?
#
loop_
_entity_poly.entity_id
_entity_poly.type
_entity_poly.pdbx_seq_one_letter_code
_entity_poly.pdbx_strand_id
1 'polypeptide(L)'
;MSGENTFEKVKSIVVEQLGVDEKEVKLDAAFIDDLGADSLDIVELIMAFEEEFNIEIPDDVAEKIKTVQDTVDYIEKEKKRKLTMRTRGKPGGFPSGILNGGKNGEAARTKNR
;
A
#
# COMPACT_ATOMS: atom_id res chain seq x y z
N MET A 1 -14.56 -9.85 -9.23
CA MET A 1 -13.48 -10.80 -9.58
C MET A 1 -12.19 -10.13 -9.17
N SER A 2 -11.65 -10.43 -7.99
CA SER A 2 -10.55 -9.62 -7.42
C SER A 2 -9.42 -10.40 -6.75
N GLY A 3 -9.54 -11.73 -6.57
CA GLY A 3 -8.49 -12.56 -5.98
C GLY A 3 -7.60 -13.29 -6.99
N GLU A 4 -8.18 -13.74 -8.12
CA GLU A 4 -7.46 -14.58 -9.10
C GLU A 4 -6.23 -13.92 -9.74
N ASN A 5 -6.12 -12.59 -9.73
CA ASN A 5 -4.95 -11.89 -10.28
C ASN A 5 -3.75 -11.79 -9.33
N THR A 6 -3.94 -11.88 -8.01
CA THR A 6 -2.82 -11.67 -7.08
C THR A 6 -1.94 -12.91 -6.99
N PHE A 7 -2.56 -14.08 -6.79
CA PHE A 7 -1.83 -15.34 -6.76
C PHE A 7 -1.12 -15.64 -8.09
N GLU A 8 -1.78 -15.45 -9.24
CA GLU A 8 -1.15 -15.69 -10.55
C GLU A 8 0.11 -14.84 -10.76
N LYS A 9 0.07 -13.56 -10.36
CA LYS A 9 1.24 -12.68 -10.43
C LYS A 9 2.35 -13.12 -9.48
N VAL A 10 2.01 -13.42 -8.22
CA VAL A 10 2.99 -13.94 -7.25
C VAL A 10 3.64 -15.22 -7.81
N LYS A 11 2.82 -16.12 -8.36
CA LYS A 11 3.26 -17.35 -8.98
C LYS A 11 4.25 -17.12 -10.12
N SER A 12 3.93 -16.21 -11.05
CA SER A 12 4.83 -15.88 -12.15
C SER A 12 6.19 -15.35 -11.67
N ILE A 13 6.19 -14.42 -10.71
CA ILE A 13 7.44 -13.88 -10.15
C ILE A 13 8.27 -14.98 -9.49
N VAL A 14 7.63 -15.86 -8.72
CA VAL A 14 8.33 -16.96 -8.02
C VAL A 14 8.96 -17.93 -9.03
N VAL A 15 8.23 -18.29 -10.08
CA VAL A 15 8.73 -19.15 -11.17
C VAL A 15 9.89 -18.49 -11.91
N GLU A 16 9.80 -17.20 -12.20
CA GLU A 16 10.85 -16.45 -12.90
C GLU A 16 12.11 -16.27 -12.05
N GLN A 17 11.95 -15.97 -10.75
CA GLN A 17 13.07 -15.67 -9.86
C GLN A 17 13.77 -16.93 -9.35
N LEU A 18 13.00 -17.94 -8.91
CA LEU A 18 13.55 -19.19 -8.39
C LEU A 18 13.81 -20.24 -9.48
N GLY A 19 13.25 -20.07 -10.67
CA GLY A 19 13.36 -21.06 -11.75
C GLY A 19 12.65 -22.38 -11.46
N VAL A 20 11.65 -22.38 -10.57
CA VAL A 20 10.86 -23.57 -10.17
C VAL A 20 9.67 -23.79 -11.09
N ASP A 21 9.10 -25.00 -11.06
CA ASP A 21 7.94 -25.31 -11.88
C ASP A 21 6.69 -24.64 -11.33
N GLU A 22 5.84 -24.10 -12.21
CA GLU A 22 4.61 -23.42 -11.80
C GLU A 22 3.66 -24.36 -11.01
N LYS A 23 3.81 -25.67 -11.14
CA LYS A 23 3.00 -26.67 -10.44
C LYS A 23 3.42 -26.85 -8.98
N GLU A 24 4.65 -26.47 -8.65
CA GLU A 24 5.20 -26.54 -7.31
C GLU A 24 4.79 -25.31 -6.50
N VAL A 25 4.61 -24.17 -7.17
CA VAL A 25 4.13 -22.94 -6.56
C VAL A 25 2.63 -23.02 -6.26
N LYS A 26 2.32 -23.56 -5.08
CA LYS A 26 0.98 -23.61 -4.49
C LYS A 26 0.85 -22.60 -3.37
N LEU A 27 -0.39 -22.28 -3.00
CA LEU A 27 -0.66 -21.38 -1.88
C LEU A 27 -0.05 -21.87 -0.56
N ASP A 28 -0.10 -23.17 -0.31
CA ASP A 28 0.47 -23.83 0.86
C ASP A 28 1.98 -24.09 0.77
N ALA A 29 2.61 -23.82 -0.38
CA ALA A 29 4.04 -24.04 -0.56
C ALA A 29 4.86 -23.08 0.30
N ALA A 30 5.81 -23.62 1.04
CA ALA A 30 6.81 -22.87 1.77
C ALA A 30 7.96 -22.44 0.86
N PHE A 31 8.34 -21.17 0.92
CA PHE A 31 9.42 -20.64 0.08
C PHE A 31 10.74 -21.39 0.30
N ILE A 32 11.10 -21.66 1.56
CA ILE A 32 12.35 -22.35 1.90
C ILE A 32 12.20 -23.86 1.76
N ASP A 33 11.20 -24.45 2.41
CA ASP A 33 11.11 -25.91 2.56
C ASP A 33 10.61 -26.61 1.28
N ASP A 34 9.69 -26.01 0.52
CA ASP A 34 9.11 -26.61 -0.68
C ASP A 34 9.72 -26.08 -1.98
N LEU A 35 9.95 -24.77 -2.07
CA LEU A 35 10.48 -24.12 -3.27
C LEU A 35 12.01 -23.99 -3.26
N GLY A 36 12.67 -24.31 -2.15
CA GLY A 36 14.12 -24.29 -2.04
C GLY A 36 14.74 -22.89 -2.11
N ALA A 37 13.95 -21.84 -1.86
CA ALA A 37 14.43 -20.46 -1.82
C ALA A 37 15.39 -20.28 -0.64
N ASP A 38 16.52 -19.62 -0.88
CA ASP A 38 17.42 -19.23 0.17
C ASP A 38 17.02 -17.88 0.81
N SER A 39 17.76 -17.46 1.84
CA SER A 39 17.48 -16.19 2.52
C SER A 39 17.65 -14.96 1.62
N LEU A 40 18.48 -15.04 0.57
CA LEU A 40 18.71 -13.96 -0.39
C LEU A 40 17.59 -13.93 -1.42
N ASP A 41 17.16 -15.08 -1.91
CA ASP A 41 16.01 -15.26 -2.80
C ASP A 41 14.75 -14.66 -2.18
N ILE A 42 14.52 -14.87 -0.87
CA ILE A 42 13.39 -14.27 -0.16
C ILE A 42 13.45 -12.73 -0.20
N VAL A 43 14.62 -12.15 0.03
CA VAL A 43 14.79 -10.68 -0.03
C VAL A 43 14.49 -10.16 -1.45
N GLU A 44 15.01 -10.84 -2.47
CA GLU A 44 14.76 -10.46 -3.87
C GLU A 44 13.28 -10.59 -4.26
N LEU A 45 12.63 -11.70 -3.88
CA LEU A 45 11.20 -11.92 -4.11
C LEU A 45 10.36 -10.82 -3.46
N ILE A 46 10.69 -10.45 -2.21
CA ILE A 46 9.98 -9.40 -1.48
C ILE A 46 10.10 -8.05 -2.21
N MET A 47 11.31 -7.67 -2.62
CA MET A 47 11.52 -6.44 -3.40
C MET A 47 10.72 -6.46 -4.72
N ALA A 48 10.69 -7.60 -5.42
CA ALA A 48 9.90 -7.77 -6.63
C ALA A 48 8.38 -7.62 -6.37
N PHE A 49 7.87 -8.17 -5.27
CA PHE A 49 6.47 -8.01 -4.87
C PHE A 49 6.14 -6.56 -4.50
N GLU A 50 7.03 -5.88 -3.78
CA GLU A 50 6.87 -4.47 -3.44
C GLU A 50 6.74 -3.60 -4.70
N GLU A 51 7.61 -3.82 -5.70
CA GLU A 51 7.59 -3.10 -6.96
C GLU A 51 6.35 -3.43 -7.81
N GLU A 52 6.05 -4.72 -8.02
CA GLU A 52 4.94 -5.17 -8.86
C GLU A 52 3.56 -4.72 -8.33
N PHE A 53 3.37 -4.80 -7.00
CA PHE A 53 2.11 -4.42 -6.37
C PHE A 53 2.11 -2.99 -5.83
N ASN A 54 3.25 -2.29 -5.92
CA ASN A 54 3.47 -0.95 -5.39
C ASN A 54 3.05 -0.88 -3.91
N ILE A 55 3.56 -1.82 -3.09
CA ILE A 55 3.31 -1.94 -1.64
C ILE A 55 4.63 -1.84 -0.87
N GLU A 56 4.54 -1.76 0.46
CA GLU A 56 5.70 -1.84 1.35
C GLU A 56 5.49 -3.03 2.30
N ILE A 57 6.46 -3.94 2.32
CA ILE A 57 6.52 -5.12 3.18
C ILE A 57 7.66 -4.88 4.17
N PRO A 58 7.37 -4.47 5.41
CA PRO A 58 8.41 -4.27 6.41
C PRO A 58 9.09 -5.60 6.77
N ASP A 59 10.36 -5.52 7.17
CA ASP A 59 11.17 -6.69 7.55
C ASP A 59 10.48 -7.58 8.60
N ASP A 60 9.80 -6.99 9.58
CA ASP A 60 9.04 -7.72 10.62
C ASP A 60 7.92 -8.61 10.06
N VAL A 61 7.41 -8.29 8.88
CA VAL A 61 6.40 -9.07 8.14
C VAL A 61 7.10 -10.04 7.20
N ALA A 62 8.13 -9.59 6.49
CA ALA A 62 8.98 -10.42 5.64
C ALA A 62 9.48 -11.68 6.38
N GLU A 63 10.00 -11.51 7.60
CA GLU A 63 10.47 -12.61 8.45
C GLU A 63 9.36 -13.59 8.87
N LYS A 64 8.10 -13.16 8.84
CA LYS A 64 6.93 -13.99 9.20
C LYS A 64 6.32 -14.68 8.00
N ILE A 65 6.57 -14.17 6.78
CA ILE A 65 6.12 -14.79 5.55
C ILE A 65 6.93 -16.07 5.35
N LYS A 66 6.24 -17.21 5.38
CA LYS A 66 6.85 -18.52 5.13
C LYS A 66 6.29 -19.19 3.90
N THR A 67 5.02 -18.93 3.61
CA THR A 67 4.28 -19.57 2.53
C THR A 67 3.79 -18.55 1.50
N VAL A 68 3.49 -19.03 0.30
CA VAL A 68 2.92 -18.20 -0.77
C VAL A 68 1.59 -17.57 -0.35
N GLN A 69 0.77 -18.30 0.40
CA GLN A 69 -0.50 -17.81 0.96
C GLN A 69 -0.28 -16.56 1.83
N ASP A 70 0.73 -16.57 2.71
CA ASP A 70 1.02 -15.43 3.60
C ASP A 70 1.30 -14.14 2.80
N THR A 71 2.09 -14.28 1.73
CA THR A 71 2.41 -13.17 0.81
C THR A 71 1.16 -12.65 0.11
N VAL A 72 0.36 -13.55 -0.47
CA VAL A 72 -0.88 -13.20 -1.18
C VAL A 72 -1.85 -12.48 -0.22
N ASP A 73 -2.06 -13.03 0.97
CA ASP A 73 -2.94 -12.45 1.99
C ASP A 73 -2.48 -11.04 2.41
N TYR A 74 -1.17 -10.84 2.57
CA TYR A 74 -0.62 -9.53 2.89
C TYR A 74 -0.85 -8.51 1.77
N ILE A 75 -0.56 -8.88 0.52
CA ILE A 75 -0.76 -8.02 -0.65
C ILE A 75 -2.23 -7.62 -0.78
N GLU A 76 -3.16 -8.57 -0.63
CA GLU A 76 -4.59 -8.29 -0.71
C GLU A 76 -5.06 -7.37 0.41
N LYS A 77 -4.53 -7.56 1.63
CA LYS A 77 -4.82 -6.70 2.78
C LYS A 77 -4.35 -5.27 2.54
N GLU A 78 -3.14 -5.06 2.02
CA GLU A 78 -2.61 -3.72 1.73
C GLU A 78 -3.34 -3.06 0.56
N LYS A 79 -3.69 -3.80 -0.50
CA LYS A 79 -4.58 -3.31 -1.58
C LYS A 79 -5.91 -2.79 -1.02
N LYS A 80 -6.54 -3.55 -0.12
CA LYS A 80 -7.80 -3.16 0.53
C LYS A 80 -7.61 -1.93 1.42
N ARG A 81 -6.49 -1.83 2.12
CA ARG A 81 -6.14 -0.70 3.00
C ARG A 81 -5.99 0.60 2.20
N LYS A 82 -5.24 0.58 1.08
CA LYS A 82 -5.11 1.73 0.16
C LYS A 82 -6.47 2.20 -0.40
N LEU A 83 -7.39 1.27 -0.68
CA LEU A 83 -8.73 1.61 -1.17
C LEU A 83 -9.58 2.32 -0.10
N THR A 84 -9.47 1.93 1.18
CA THR A 84 -10.23 2.56 2.28
C THR A 84 -9.72 3.93 2.70
N MET A 85 -8.47 4.29 2.39
CA MET A 85 -7.92 5.62 2.65
C MET A 85 -8.34 6.65 1.59
N ARG A 86 -8.56 6.23 0.35
CA ARG A 86 -9.07 7.12 -0.73
C ARG A 86 -10.51 7.61 -0.49
N THR A 87 -11.30 6.89 0.30
CA THR A 87 -12.74 7.20 0.52
C THR A 87 -13.02 7.93 1.83
N ARG A 88 -12.08 7.95 2.78
CA ARG A 88 -12.13 8.88 3.91
C ARG A 88 -11.56 10.22 3.47
N GLY A 89 -12.44 11.03 2.89
CA GLY A 89 -12.17 12.43 2.59
C GLY A 89 -11.56 13.14 3.79
N LYS A 90 -10.61 14.05 3.54
CA LYS A 90 -10.17 15.03 4.52
C LYS A 90 -11.42 15.69 5.16
N PRO A 91 -11.69 15.55 6.47
CA PRO A 91 -12.62 16.45 7.13
C PRO A 91 -11.82 17.73 7.40
N GLY A 92 -11.79 18.66 6.46
CA GLY A 92 -10.95 19.84 6.60
C GLY A 92 -11.04 20.88 5.49
N GLY A 93 -12.16 20.94 4.76
CA GLY A 93 -12.55 22.17 4.10
C GLY A 93 -13.37 22.97 5.10
N PHE A 94 -12.71 23.84 5.89
CA PHE A 94 -13.40 24.83 6.72
C PHE A 94 -14.28 25.71 5.82
N PRO A 95 -15.61 25.74 6.00
CA PRO A 95 -16.44 26.75 5.40
C PRO A 95 -16.87 27.70 6.51
N SER A 96 -16.18 28.83 6.70
CA SER A 96 -16.76 30.03 7.32
C SER A 96 -15.75 31.15 7.37
N GLY A 97 -16.18 32.33 6.91
CA GLY A 97 -15.58 33.58 7.33
C GLY A 97 -15.27 34.53 6.18
N ILE A 98 -16.31 35.18 5.67
CA ILE A 98 -16.21 36.47 4.99
C ILE A 98 -15.44 37.43 5.94
N LEU A 99 -14.15 37.66 5.70
CA LEU A 99 -13.42 38.77 6.30
C LEU A 99 -13.62 39.98 5.41
N ASN A 100 -14.72 40.68 5.66
CA ASN A 100 -14.96 42.02 5.14
C ASN A 100 -14.00 42.98 5.86
N GLY A 101 -12.86 43.25 5.23
CA GLY A 101 -11.81 44.16 5.70
C GLY A 101 -11.59 45.33 4.76
N GLY A 102 -12.66 45.90 4.21
CA GLY A 102 -12.62 47.14 3.44
C GLY A 102 -12.61 48.35 4.39
N LYS A 103 -11.42 48.93 4.56
CA LYS A 103 -11.10 50.36 4.78
C LYS A 103 -12.11 51.23 5.56
N ASN A 104 -11.60 51.90 6.60
CA ASN A 104 -11.73 53.34 6.93
C ASN A 104 -11.44 53.47 8.44
N GLY A 105 -10.29 53.98 8.86
CA GLY A 105 -10.00 55.41 8.76
C GLY A 105 -10.53 56.10 10.01
N GLU A 106 -9.89 55.85 11.15
CA GLU A 106 -10.12 56.56 12.40
C GLU A 106 -9.68 58.03 12.26
N ALA A 107 -10.58 58.95 12.62
CA ALA A 107 -10.32 60.16 13.41
C ALA A 107 -11.22 61.35 13.00
N ALA A 108 -12.28 61.51 13.80
CA ALA A 108 -12.74 62.75 14.40
C ALA A 108 -12.32 64.11 13.78
N ARG A 109 -13.32 64.93 13.42
CA ARG A 109 -13.56 66.24 14.07
C ARG A 109 -14.87 66.90 13.58
N THR A 110 -15.78 67.01 14.54
CA THR A 110 -16.77 68.08 14.77
C THR A 110 -16.68 69.34 13.87
N LYS A 111 -17.82 69.77 13.31
CA LYS A 111 -18.59 70.91 13.86
C LYS A 111 -19.92 71.10 13.13
N ASN A 112 -20.93 71.25 13.97
CA ASN A 112 -22.29 71.70 13.73
C ASN A 112 -22.30 73.23 13.55
N ARG A 113 -22.62 73.73 12.35
CA ARG A 113 -23.40 74.96 12.06
C ARG A 113 -23.43 75.26 10.57
#